data_AF-A0A7C3DXH0-F1
#
_entry.id   AF-A0A7C3DXH0-F1
#
_cell.length_a   1.000
_cell.length_b   1.000
_cell.length_c   1.000
_cell.angle_alpha   90.00
_cell.angle_beta   90.00
_cell.angle_gamma   90.00
#
_symmetry.space_group_name_H-M   'P 1'
#
loop_
_entity.id
_entity.type
_entity.pdbx_description
1 polymer ?
#
loop_
_entity_poly.entity_id
_entity_poly.type
_entity_poly.pdbx_seq_one_letter_code
_entity_poly.pdbx_strand_id
1 'polypeptide(L)'
;MELRLDQVLVWLEQGRAVVQVEYFDALGKLRRETFHRPTRDLGRALEEVAHLLAGEGMKGRPRVRRKQGGRLRVELELQECFWKALGS
;
A
#
# COMPACT_ATOMS: atom_id res chain seq x y z
N MET A 1 -0.83 -21.45 3.29
CA MET A 1 0.33 -20.53 3.37
C MET A 1 -0.25 -19.13 3.47
N GLU A 2 -0.18 -18.51 4.64
CA GLU A 2 -0.78 -17.19 4.86
C GLU A 2 -0.08 -16.14 3.99
N LEU A 3 -0.87 -15.36 3.26
CA LEU A 3 -0.38 -14.20 2.51
C LEU A 3 -0.15 -13.08 3.51
N ARG A 4 1.08 -12.59 3.62
CA ARG A 4 1.41 -11.47 4.47
C ARG A 4 1.46 -10.18 3.65
N LEU A 5 0.65 -9.20 4.06
CA LEU A 5 0.75 -7.84 3.55
C LEU A 5 2.06 -7.23 4.05
N ASP A 6 3.03 -7.13 3.16
CA ASP A 6 4.40 -6.75 3.55
C ASP A 6 4.77 -5.36 3.05
N GLN A 7 4.18 -4.96 1.93
CA GLN A 7 4.51 -3.72 1.27
C GLN A 7 3.34 -3.13 0.48
N VAL A 8 3.22 -1.82 0.56
CA VAL A 8 2.30 -0.99 -0.22
C VAL A 8 3.13 0.08 -0.92
N LEU A 9 3.01 0.16 -2.24
CA LEU A 9 3.63 1.19 -3.05
C LEU A 9 2.59 2.18 -3.53
N VAL A 10 2.93 3.46 -3.58
CA VAL A 10 2.04 4.50 -4.14
C VAL A 10 2.80 5.47 -5.05
N TRP A 11 2.21 5.85 -6.19
CA TRP A 11 2.77 6.87 -7.09
C TRP A 11 1.70 7.61 -7.87
N LEU A 12 2.09 8.70 -8.54
CA LEU A 12 1.26 9.38 -9.52
C LEU A 12 1.57 8.84 -10.92
N GLU A 13 0.56 8.33 -11.60
CA GLU A 13 0.57 7.96 -13.01
C GLU A 13 -0.40 8.89 -13.74
N GLN A 14 0.11 9.75 -14.63
CA GLN A 14 -0.70 10.72 -15.39
C GLN A 14 -1.63 11.57 -14.50
N GLY A 15 -1.14 11.98 -13.31
CA GLY A 15 -1.89 12.79 -12.35
C GLY A 15 -2.93 12.01 -11.52
N ARG A 16 -2.93 10.67 -11.59
CA ARG A 16 -3.78 9.80 -10.76
C ARG A 16 -2.92 8.98 -9.82
N ALA A 17 -3.37 8.84 -8.57
CA ALA A 17 -2.71 7.97 -7.63
C ALA A 17 -2.94 6.50 -8.00
N VAL A 18 -1.86 5.73 -8.01
CA VAL A 18 -1.84 4.29 -8.17
C VAL A 18 -1.25 3.71 -6.90
N VAL A 19 -1.97 2.76 -6.30
CA VAL A 19 -1.53 2.00 -5.13
C VAL A 19 -1.33 0.56 -5.56
N GLN A 20 -0.15 0.01 -5.31
CA GLN A 20 0.17 -1.39 -5.54
C GLN A 20 0.38 -2.06 -4.18
N VAL A 21 -0.34 -3.15 -3.97
CA VAL A 21 -0.28 -3.94 -2.75
C VAL A 21 0.45 -5.24 -3.06
N GLU A 22 1.57 -5.47 -2.39
CA GLU A 22 2.44 -6.63 -2.61
C GLU A 22 2.37 -7.60 -1.43
N TYR A 23 2.07 -8.87 -1.75
CA TYR A 23 2.00 -9.97 -0.79
C TYR A 23 3.18 -10.90 -0.98
N PHE A 24 3.93 -11.09 0.09
CA PHE A 24 5.11 -11.93 0.12
C PHE A 24 4.84 -13.18 0.94
N ASP A 25 5.57 -14.25 0.63
CA ASP A 25 5.67 -15.39 1.52
C ASP A 25 6.76 -15.21 2.58
N ALA A 26 6.85 -16.19 3.50
CA ALA A 26 7.83 -16.21 4.58
C ALA A 26 9.29 -16.23 4.09
N LEU A 27 9.54 -16.58 2.83
CA LEU A 27 10.87 -16.58 2.22
C LEU A 27 11.16 -15.26 1.47
N GLY A 28 10.25 -14.29 1.53
CA GLY A 28 10.39 -13.00 0.86
C GLY A 28 10.14 -13.07 -0.65
N LYS A 29 9.48 -14.12 -1.16
CA LYS A 29 9.09 -14.20 -2.57
C LYS A 29 7.73 -13.56 -2.78
N LEU A 30 7.64 -12.69 -3.79
CA LEU A 30 6.36 -12.09 -4.21
C LEU A 30 5.42 -13.21 -4.68
N ARG A 31 4.25 -13.29 -4.04
CA ARG A 31 3.21 -14.29 -4.36
C ARG A 31 2.04 -13.69 -5.12
N ARG A 32 1.69 -12.45 -4.79
CA ARG A 32 0.57 -11.73 -5.39
C ARG A 32 0.85 -10.25 -5.34
N GLU A 33 0.42 -9.54 -6.38
CA GLU A 33 0.30 -8.10 -6.36
C GLU A 33 -1.09 -7.70 -6.85
N THR A 34 -1.60 -6.59 -6.33
CA THR A 34 -2.86 -5.99 -6.79
C THR A 34 -2.67 -4.50 -6.97
N PHE A 35 -3.31 -3.95 -7.99
CA PHE A 35 -3.23 -2.54 -8.33
C PHE A 35 -4.59 -1.90 -8.10
N HIS A 36 -4.59 -0.79 -7.37
CA HIS A 36 -5.75 0.01 -7.05
C HIS A 36 -5.52 1.41 -7.60
N ARG A 37 -6.54 2.01 -8.21
CA ARG A 37 -6.46 3.37 -8.74
C ARG A 37 -7.52 4.26 -8.12
N PRO A 38 -7.23 4.94 -7.00
CA PRO A 38 -8.16 5.92 -6.44
C PRO A 38 -7.57 7.33 -6.41
N THR A 39 -8.30 8.26 -7.02
CA THR A 39 -8.18 9.72 -6.83
C THR A 39 -6.88 10.39 -7.34
N ARG A 40 -6.84 11.71 -7.19
CA ARG A 40 -5.68 12.57 -7.54
C ARG A 40 -4.71 12.72 -6.36
N ASP A 41 -5.09 12.27 -5.17
CA ASP A 41 -4.33 12.45 -3.94
C ASP A 41 -3.78 11.11 -3.45
N LEU A 42 -2.50 11.09 -3.09
CA LEU A 42 -1.80 9.86 -2.68
C LEU A 42 -2.26 9.38 -1.30
N GLY A 43 -2.52 10.32 -0.37
CA GLY A 43 -2.95 9.99 0.99
C GLY A 43 -4.34 9.37 0.98
N ARG A 44 -5.29 10.01 0.29
CA ARG A 44 -6.65 9.50 0.10
C ARG A 44 -6.67 8.15 -0.61
N ALA A 45 -5.82 7.98 -1.62
CA ALA A 45 -5.69 6.68 -2.30
C ALA A 45 -5.27 5.56 -1.34
N LEU A 46 -4.29 5.85 -0.48
CA LEU A 46 -3.81 4.91 0.52
C LEU A 46 -4.88 4.62 1.59
N GLU A 47 -5.59 5.64 2.06
CA GLU A 47 -6.68 5.50 3.03
C GLU A 47 -7.81 4.60 2.49
N GLU A 48 -8.26 4.84 1.26
CA GLU A 48 -9.30 4.02 0.61
C GLU A 48 -8.86 2.56 0.47
N VAL A 49 -7.61 2.32 0.05
CA VAL A 49 -7.06 0.95 -0.06
C VAL A 49 -6.89 0.30 1.32
N ALA A 50 -6.46 1.05 2.33
CA ALA A 50 -6.33 0.54 3.69
C ALA A 50 -7.67 0.07 4.25
N HIS A 51 -8.76 0.83 4.02
CA HIS A 51 -10.10 0.42 4.42
C HIS A 51 -10.59 -0.84 3.69
N LEU A 52 -10.32 -0.97 2.39
CA LEU A 52 -10.62 -2.20 1.65
C LEU A 52 -9.90 -3.40 2.25
N LEU A 53 -8.59 -3.28 2.50
CA LEU A 53 -7.78 -4.34 3.09
C LEU A 53 -8.22 -4.68 4.52
N ALA A 54 -8.59 -3.68 5.33
CA ALA A 54 -9.15 -3.89 6.66
C ALA A 54 -10.48 -4.68 6.59
N GLY A 55 -11.34 -4.36 5.62
CA GLY A 55 -12.57 -5.11 5.34
C GLY A 55 -12.33 -6.56 4.91
N GLU A 56 -11.19 -6.84 4.28
CA GLU A 56 -10.71 -8.20 3.96
C GLU A 56 -10.04 -8.91 5.14
N GLY A 57 -9.96 -8.26 6.31
CA GLY A 57 -9.36 -8.80 7.53
C GLY A 57 -7.84 -8.67 7.60
N MET A 58 -7.22 -7.91 6.69
CA MET A 58 -5.78 -7.63 6.76
C MET A 58 -5.46 -6.74 7.96
N LYS A 59 -4.33 -7.03 8.62
CA LYS A 59 -3.86 -6.32 9.81
C LYS A 59 -2.35 -6.14 9.78
N GLY A 60 -1.86 -5.19 10.56
CA GLY A 60 -0.44 -4.97 10.81
C GLY A 60 0.09 -3.69 10.17
N ARG A 61 1.42 -3.56 10.16
CA ARG A 61 2.09 -2.34 9.74
C ARG A 61 3.01 -2.58 8.54
N PRO A 62 2.45 -2.76 7.33
CA PRO A 62 3.26 -2.97 6.15
C PRO A 62 4.11 -1.75 5.84
N ARG A 63 5.18 -1.97 5.06
CA ARG A 63 6.02 -0.87 4.56
C ARG A 63 5.25 -0.09 3.50
N VAL A 64 4.92 1.16 3.77
CA VAL A 64 4.32 2.06 2.78
C VAL A 64 5.41 2.91 2.17
N ARG A 65 5.58 2.85 0.84
CA ARG A 65 6.64 3.57 0.14
C ARG A 65 6.09 4.29 -1.08
N ARG A 66 6.50 5.55 -1.26
CA ARG A 66 6.19 6.30 -2.47
C ARG A 66 7.21 5.95 -3.57
N LYS A 67 6.72 5.60 -4.75
CA LYS A 67 7.53 5.42 -5.95
C LYS A 67 7.60 6.74 -6.72
N GLN A 68 8.82 7.21 -6.98
CA GLN A 68 9.10 8.40 -7.78
C GLN A 68 10.16 8.03 -8.82
N GLY A 69 9.74 7.84 -10.08
CA GLY A 69 10.59 7.24 -11.10
C GLY A 69 11.04 5.83 -10.68
N GLY A 70 12.36 5.60 -10.70
CA GLY A 70 12.97 4.33 -10.26
C GLY A 70 13.25 4.23 -8.76
N ARG A 71 12.90 5.24 -7.95
CA ARG A 71 13.24 5.28 -6.52
C ARG A 71 12.02 5.00 -5.65
N LEU A 72 12.26 4.26 -4.56
CA LEU A 72 11.29 4.05 -3.48
C LEU A 72 11.70 4.91 -2.29
N ARG A 73 10.78 5.73 -1.78
CA ARG A 73 10.97 6.60 -0.61
C ARG A 73 9.98 6.26 0.48
N VAL A 74 10.43 6.32 1.72
CA VAL A 74 9.54 6.29 2.88
C VAL A 74 9.05 7.72 3.10
N GLU A 75 7.73 7.90 3.14
CA GLU A 75 7.08 9.15 3.53
C GLU A 75 6.22 8.84 4.75
N LEU A 76 6.64 9.32 5.93
CA LEU A 76 6.05 8.94 7.21
C LEU A 76 4.56 9.31 7.29
N GLU A 77 4.17 10.46 6.76
CA GLU A 77 2.78 10.90 6.73
C GLU A 77 1.87 9.93 5.95
N LEU A 78 2.34 9.42 4.80
CA LEU A 78 1.60 8.44 4.01
C LEU A 78 1.50 7.08 4.72
N GLN A 79 2.55 6.71 5.44
CA GLN A 79 2.63 5.47 6.20
C GLN A 79 1.68 5.50 7.40
N GLU A 80 1.68 6.60 8.17
CA GLU A 80 0.77 6.81 9.29
C GLU A 80 -0.69 6.87 8.83
N CYS A 81 -0.97 7.58 7.73
CA CYS A 81 -2.30 7.64 7.12
C CYS A 81 -2.84 6.24 6.81
N PHE A 82 -2.04 5.43 6.11
CA PHE A 82 -2.41 4.06 5.75
C PHE A 82 -2.62 3.17 6.98
N TRP A 83 -1.70 3.21 7.96
CA TRP A 83 -1.80 2.38 9.17
C TRP A 83 -3.03 2.72 10.01
N LYS A 84 -3.31 4.01 10.18
CA LYS A 84 -4.49 4.47 10.91
C LYS A 84 -5.77 3.94 10.26
N ALA A 85 -5.86 4.00 8.92
CA ALA A 85 -7.01 3.51 8.17
C ALA A 85 -7.13 1.98 8.16
N LEU A 86 -6.00 1.25 8.22
CA LEU A 86 -5.95 -0.21 8.36
C LEU A 86 -6.32 -0.68 9.78
N GLY A 87 -6.32 0.23 10.76
CA GLY A 87 -6.60 -0.06 12.17
C GLY A 87 -5.39 -0.62 12.93
N SER A 88 -4.18 -0.13 12.63
CA SER A 88 -2.90 -0.62 13.21
C SER A 88 -2.05 0.48 13.84
#